data_AF-A0A0P0M0W9-F1
#
_entry.id   AF-A0A0P0M0W9-F1
#
_cell.length_a   1.000
_cell.length_b   1.000
_cell.length_c   1.000
_cell.angle_alpha   90.00
_cell.angle_beta   90.00
_cell.angle_gamma   90.00
#
_symmetry.space_group_name_H-M   'P 1'
#
loop_
_entity.id
_entity.type
_entity.pdbx_description
1 polymer ?
#
loop_
_entity_poly.entity_id
_entity_poly.type
_entity_poly.pdbx_seq_one_letter_code
_entity_poly.pdbx_strand_id
1 'polypeptide(L)'
;MEKSKIKTGIFGGSFNPIHMGHLALANYLCEYNGLDEIWFLVSPHNPLKQQTDLWDDNLRLELVKLAIADYPKFRASDFEFHLPRPSYTIHTLDALHKAYPNREFTLIIGADNWLLFPVGTKQRRF
;
A
#
# COMPACT_ATOMS: atom_id res chain seq x y z
N MET A 1 -16.72 -21.02 -16.15
CA MET A 1 -15.31 -20.57 -16.01
C MET A 1 -15.27 -19.52 -14.94
N GLU A 2 -14.72 -19.83 -13.76
CA GLU A 2 -14.36 -18.78 -12.79
C GLU A 2 -13.32 -17.87 -13.45
N LYS A 3 -13.58 -16.56 -13.49
CA LYS A 3 -12.55 -15.60 -13.85
C LYS A 3 -11.49 -15.62 -12.74
N SER A 4 -10.23 -15.84 -13.10
CA SER A 4 -9.13 -15.63 -12.17
C SER A 4 -9.18 -14.20 -11.65
N LYS A 5 -9.11 -14.03 -10.32
CA LYS A 5 -9.01 -12.70 -9.71
C LYS A 5 -7.66 -12.08 -10.03
N ILE A 6 -7.61 -10.75 -10.09
CA ILE A 6 -6.35 -10.01 -10.28
C ILE A 6 -5.63 -9.97 -8.93
N LYS A 7 -4.42 -10.52 -8.87
CA LYS A 7 -3.56 -10.57 -7.69
C LYS A 7 -2.85 -9.23 -7.52
N THR A 8 -3.30 -8.45 -6.55
CA THR A 8 -2.88 -7.07 -6.34
C THR A 8 -2.10 -6.96 -5.03
N GLY A 9 -0.82 -6.61 -5.09
CA GLY A 9 -0.02 -6.29 -3.91
C GLY A 9 -0.34 -4.90 -3.38
N ILE A 10 -0.62 -4.78 -2.08
CA ILE A 10 -0.81 -3.51 -1.40
C ILE A 10 0.46 -3.15 -0.67
N PHE A 11 1.21 -2.19 -1.20
CA PHE A 11 2.41 -1.66 -0.59
C PHE A 11 2.11 -0.31 0.06
N GLY A 12 1.78 -0.34 1.36
CA GLY A 12 1.47 0.85 2.14
C GLY A 12 2.74 1.53 2.67
N GLY A 13 2.80 2.86 2.61
CA GLY A 13 3.93 3.61 3.10
C GLY A 13 3.70 5.13 3.13
N SER A 14 4.54 5.84 3.90
CA SER A 14 4.56 7.30 3.87
C SER A 14 5.20 7.83 2.58
N PHE A 15 6.16 7.11 1.99
CA PHE A 15 6.86 7.51 0.76
C PHE A 15 7.35 8.97 0.81
N ASN A 16 8.14 9.28 1.83
CA ASN A 16 8.61 10.64 2.13
C ASN A 16 10.14 10.78 2.03
N PRO A 17 10.74 10.79 0.82
CA PRO A 17 10.13 10.53 -0.50
C PRO A 17 10.16 9.04 -0.89
N ILE A 18 9.45 8.68 -1.97
CA ILE A 18 9.68 7.41 -2.66
C ILE A 18 11.12 7.33 -3.18
N HIS A 19 11.70 6.13 -3.23
CA HIS A 19 13.10 5.91 -3.62
C HIS A 19 13.30 4.52 -4.25
N MET A 20 14.48 4.28 -4.83
CA MET A 20 14.80 3.06 -5.58
C MET A 20 14.57 1.76 -4.81
N GLY A 21 14.82 1.73 -3.49
CA GLY A 21 14.51 0.56 -2.66
C GLY A 21 13.03 0.12 -2.71
N HIS A 22 12.09 1.08 -2.72
CA HIS A 22 10.66 0.77 -2.86
C HIS A 22 10.35 0.16 -4.22
N LEU A 23 10.91 0.73 -5.30
CA LEU A 23 10.70 0.29 -6.67
C LEU A 23 11.31 -1.10 -6.92
N ALA A 24 12.52 -1.34 -6.41
CA ALA A 24 13.20 -2.63 -6.53
C ALA A 24 12.42 -3.75 -5.84
N LEU A 25 11.89 -3.50 -4.62
CA LEU A 25 11.05 -4.46 -3.92
C LEU A 25 9.74 -4.73 -4.66
N ALA A 26 9.03 -3.68 -5.09
CA ALA A 26 7.78 -3.82 -5.83
C ALA A 26 7.99 -4.61 -7.14
N ASN A 27 9.07 -4.32 -7.86
CA ASN A 27 9.41 -5.01 -9.10
C ASN A 27 9.72 -6.48 -8.86
N TYR A 28 10.52 -6.78 -7.83
CA TYR A 28 10.82 -8.16 -7.45
C TYR A 28 9.54 -8.95 -7.15
N LEU A 29 8.59 -8.36 -6.41
CA LEU A 29 7.34 -9.02 -6.07
C LEU A 29 6.43 -9.27 -7.29
N CYS A 30 6.39 -8.33 -8.25
CA CYS A 30 5.69 -8.53 -9.51
C CYS A 30 6.31 -9.64 -10.37
N GLU A 31 7.64 -9.71 -10.44
CA GLU A 31 8.33 -10.65 -11.33
C GLU A 31 8.45 -12.06 -10.75
N TYR A 32 8.62 -12.21 -9.43
CA TYR A 32 8.95 -13.50 -8.81
C TYR A 32 7.87 -14.07 -7.87
N ASN A 33 6.93 -13.25 -7.38
CA ASN A 33 5.91 -13.70 -6.42
C ASN A 33 4.50 -13.85 -7.01
N GLY A 34 4.36 -13.74 -8.35
CA GLY A 34 3.11 -13.99 -9.06
C GLY A 34 2.00 -12.96 -8.77
N LEU A 35 2.37 -11.73 -8.43
CA LEU A 35 1.45 -10.60 -8.35
C LEU A 35 1.30 -9.96 -9.74
N ASP A 36 0.06 -9.72 -10.15
CA ASP A 36 -0.26 -9.09 -11.44
C ASP A 36 0.10 -7.60 -11.42
N GLU A 37 -0.06 -6.95 -10.25
CA GLU A 37 0.23 -5.53 -10.07
C GLU A 37 0.51 -5.16 -8.60
N ILE A 38 1.19 -4.03 -8.39
CA ILE A 38 1.46 -3.44 -7.07
C ILE A 38 0.78 -2.07 -6.97
N TRP A 39 0.05 -1.86 -5.89
CA TRP A 39 -0.50 -0.57 -5.51
C TRP A 39 0.33 0.05 -4.39
N PHE A 40 0.91 1.21 -4.68
CA PHE A 40 1.57 2.06 -3.71
C PHE A 40 0.49 2.90 -3.01
N LEU A 41 0.06 2.46 -1.83
CA LEU A 41 -0.92 3.18 -1.02
C LEU A 41 -0.20 4.23 -0.19
N VAL A 42 -0.39 5.49 -0.56
CA VAL A 42 0.17 6.61 0.18
C VAL A 42 -0.65 6.78 1.45
N SER A 43 -0.02 6.57 2.60
CA SER A 43 -0.71 6.76 3.88
C SER A 43 -0.80 8.26 4.21
N PRO A 44 -2.00 8.77 4.53
CA PRO A 44 -2.19 10.15 4.94
C PRO A 44 -1.61 10.38 6.33
N HIS A 45 -1.22 11.61 6.62
CA HIS A 45 -0.72 11.96 7.94
C HIS A 45 -1.80 11.73 9.02
N ASN A 46 -1.41 11.15 10.16
CA ASN A 46 -2.31 11.03 11.30
C ASN A 46 -2.44 12.41 11.98
N PRO A 47 -3.63 13.04 11.98
CA PRO A 47 -3.81 14.36 12.57
C PRO A 47 -3.50 14.44 14.07
N LEU A 48 -3.42 13.29 14.76
CA LEU A 48 -3.06 13.20 16.18
C LEU A 48 -1.53 13.16 16.43
N LYS A 49 -0.70 13.03 15.38
CA LYS A 49 0.77 13.06 15.49
C LYS A 49 1.30 14.43 15.06
N GLN A 50 2.31 14.95 15.74
CA GLN A 50 2.96 16.20 15.35
C GLN A 50 3.49 16.13 13.91
N GLN A 51 3.36 17.25 13.19
CA GLN A 51 3.56 17.37 11.75
C GLN A 51 5.04 17.55 11.37
N THR A 52 5.97 16.94 12.09
CA THR A 52 7.33 17.50 12.14
C THR A 52 8.21 17.21 10.94
N ASP A 53 7.93 16.21 10.08
CA ASP A 53 8.87 15.86 8.99
C ASP A 53 8.22 15.32 7.70
N LEU A 54 6.88 15.24 7.63
CA LEU A 54 6.19 14.68 6.46
C LEU A 54 5.82 15.77 5.45
N TRP A 55 6.18 15.55 4.19
CA TRP A 55 5.69 16.36 3.08
C TRP A 55 4.16 16.19 2.92
N ASP A 56 3.54 17.18 2.27
CA ASP A 56 2.10 17.17 1.98
C ASP A 56 1.66 15.85 1.34
N ASP A 57 0.49 15.36 1.75
CA ASP A 57 -0.08 14.08 1.29
C ASP A 57 -0.17 14.02 -0.25
N ASN A 58 -0.60 15.13 -0.89
CA ASN A 58 -0.72 15.19 -2.35
C ASN A 58 0.65 15.29 -3.03
N LEU A 59 1.59 16.02 -2.45
CA LEU A 59 2.97 16.07 -2.97
C LEU A 59 3.61 14.67 -2.98
N ARG A 60 3.46 13.91 -1.90
CA ARG A 60 3.96 12.53 -1.83
C ARG A 60 3.29 11.63 -2.86
N LEU A 61 1.97 11.76 -3.04
CA LEU A 61 1.24 11.04 -4.08
C LEU A 61 1.73 11.35 -5.49
N GLU A 62 1.96 12.62 -5.82
CA GLU A 62 2.50 13.02 -7.13
C GLU A 62 3.91 12.48 -7.36
N LEU A 63 4.77 12.50 -6.33
CA LEU A 63 6.11 11.90 -6.43
C LEU A 63 6.06 10.40 -6.66
N VAL A 64 5.12 9.69 -6.01
CA VAL A 64 4.90 8.26 -6.27
C VAL A 64 4.44 8.05 -7.70
N LYS A 65 3.45 8.81 -8.21
CA LYS A 65 2.99 8.72 -9.60
C LYS A 65 4.14 8.92 -10.60
N LEU A 66 4.98 9.93 -10.38
CA LEU A 66 6.14 10.20 -11.23
C LEU A 66 7.16 9.07 -11.19
N ALA A 67 7.46 8.54 -10.00
CA ALA A 67 8.45 7.47 -9.83
C ALA A 67 8.04 6.13 -10.48
N ILE A 68 6.74 5.89 -10.66
CA ILE A 68 6.21 4.65 -11.21
C ILE A 68 5.67 4.78 -12.65
N ALA A 69 5.75 5.96 -13.26
CA ALA A 69 5.06 6.26 -14.53
C ALA A 69 5.39 5.27 -15.66
N ASP A 70 6.63 4.78 -15.70
CA ASP A 70 7.11 3.85 -16.73
C ASP A 70 6.90 2.36 -16.37
N TYR A 71 6.25 2.07 -15.24
CA TYR A 71 6.00 0.72 -14.75
C TYR A 71 4.51 0.36 -14.86
N PRO A 72 4.07 -0.32 -15.93
CA PRO A 72 2.64 -0.55 -16.20
C PRO A 72 1.94 -1.44 -15.17
N LYS A 73 2.71 -2.24 -14.41
CA LYS A 73 2.19 -3.07 -13.31
C LYS A 73 2.08 -2.32 -11.99
N PHE A 74 2.51 -1.06 -11.92
CA PHE A 74 2.49 -0.26 -10.70
C PHE A 74 1.38 0.80 -10.76
N ARG A 75 0.77 1.04 -9.60
CA ARG A 75 -0.27 2.04 -9.46
C ARG A 75 -0.12 2.81 -8.16
N ALA A 76 -0.16 4.13 -8.24
CA ALA A 76 -0.26 5.01 -7.08
C ALA A 76 -1.73 5.05 -6.63
N SER A 77 -1.97 5.01 -5.32
CA SER A 77 -3.32 5.01 -4.76
C SER A 77 -3.43 5.93 -3.56
N ASP A 78 -4.44 6.79 -3.61
CA ASP A 78 -4.90 7.70 -2.56
C ASP A 78 -6.08 7.13 -1.79
N PHE A 79 -6.32 5.82 -1.88
CA PHE A 79 -7.49 5.17 -1.29
C PHE A 79 -7.64 5.45 0.21
N GLU A 80 -6.53 5.49 0.96
CA GLU A 80 -6.55 5.81 2.39
C GLU A 80 -6.92 7.28 2.70
N PHE A 81 -6.80 8.20 1.74
CA PHE A 81 -7.15 9.61 1.94
C PHE A 81 -8.66 9.80 2.15
N HIS A 82 -9.44 8.85 1.63
CA HIS A 82 -10.90 8.86 1.63
C HIS A 82 -11.50 8.03 2.78
N LEU A 83 -10.66 7.42 3.64
CA LEU A 83 -11.11 6.61 4.76
C LEU A 83 -11.19 7.44 6.06
N PRO A 84 -12.06 7.03 7.02
CA PRO A 84 -12.09 7.63 8.35
C PRO A 84 -10.72 7.54 9.04
N ARG A 85 -10.33 8.62 9.72
CA ARG A 85 -9.06 8.69 10.47
C ARG A 85 -9.29 8.35 11.96
N PRO A 86 -8.32 7.71 12.64
CA PRO A 86 -7.03 7.24 12.12
C PRO A 86 -7.17 6.01 11.21
N SER A 87 -6.37 5.98 10.13
CA SER A 87 -6.37 4.86 9.18
C SER A 87 -5.67 3.65 9.79
N TYR A 88 -6.40 2.52 9.90
CA TYR A 88 -5.85 1.23 10.30
C TYR A 88 -5.81 0.29 9.09
N THR A 89 -4.70 -0.42 8.91
CA THR A 89 -4.48 -1.31 7.76
C THR A 89 -5.61 -2.33 7.56
N ILE A 90 -6.19 -2.85 8.66
CA ILE A 90 -7.32 -3.78 8.58
C ILE A 90 -8.57 -3.14 7.95
N HIS A 91 -8.88 -1.89 8.31
CA HIS A 91 -10.00 -1.16 7.73
C HIS A 91 -9.74 -0.81 6.27
N THR A 92 -8.50 -0.48 5.92
CA THR A 92 -8.09 -0.27 4.52
C THR A 92 -8.31 -1.53 3.69
N LEU A 93 -7.88 -2.70 4.17
CA LEU A 93 -8.04 -3.97 3.46
C LEU A 93 -9.52 -4.36 3.31
N ASP A 94 -10.33 -4.20 4.36
CA ASP A 94 -11.78 -4.47 4.30
C ASP A 94 -12.47 -3.56 3.27
N ALA A 95 -12.11 -2.26 3.26
CA ALA A 95 -12.66 -1.30 2.31
C ALA A 95 -12.21 -1.60 0.87
N LEU A 96 -10.95 -1.97 0.66
CA LEU A 96 -10.45 -2.40 -0.65
C LEU A 96 -11.18 -3.65 -1.16
N HIS A 97 -11.38 -4.66 -0.31
CA HIS A 97 -12.08 -5.88 -0.68
C HIS A 97 -13.54 -5.61 -1.09
N LYS A 98 -14.22 -4.70 -0.38
CA LYS A 98 -15.58 -4.25 -0.74
C LYS A 98 -15.60 -3.46 -2.05
N ALA A 99 -14.64 -2.57 -2.26
CA ALA A 99 -14.57 -1.71 -3.44
C ALA A 99 -14.16 -2.48 -4.72
N TYR A 100 -13.34 -3.52 -4.58
CA TYR A 100 -12.80 -4.29 -5.70
C TYR A 100 -12.95 -5.80 -5.50
N PRO A 101 -14.18 -6.35 -5.62
CA PRO A 101 -14.47 -7.77 -5.35
C PRO A 101 -13.79 -8.75 -6.34
N ASN A 102 -13.38 -8.25 -7.51
CA ASN A 102 -12.69 -9.02 -8.55
C ASN A 102 -11.18 -9.11 -8.33
N ARG A 103 -10.67 -8.61 -7.20
CA ARG A 103 -9.25 -8.60 -6.86
C ARG A 103 -8.98 -9.47 -5.65
N GLU A 104 -7.78 -10.03 -5.62
CA GLU A 104 -7.20 -10.67 -4.45
C GLU A 104 -6.06 -9.78 -3.95
N PHE A 105 -6.17 -9.27 -2.73
CA PHE A 105 -5.21 -8.31 -2.18
C PHE A 105 -4.21 -9.01 -1.27
N THR A 106 -2.93 -8.78 -1.51
CA THR A 106 -1.82 -9.24 -0.64
C THR A 106 -1.13 -8.05 -0.02
N LEU A 107 -1.10 -7.97 1.31
CA LEU A 107 -0.41 -6.88 2.00
C LEU A 107 1.11 -7.07 1.97
N ILE A 108 1.84 -6.03 1.57
CA ILE A 108 3.30 -5.97 1.53
C ILE A 108 3.76 -5.04 2.65
N ILE A 109 4.58 -5.56 3.56
CA ILE A 109 5.08 -4.85 4.73
C ILE A 109 6.61 -4.98 4.75
N GLY A 110 7.32 -3.87 4.93
CA GLY A 110 8.77 -3.89 5.17
C GLY A 110 9.13 -4.49 6.54
N ALA A 111 10.28 -5.16 6.64
CA ALA A 111 10.73 -5.80 7.89
C ALA A 111 10.79 -4.84 9.09
N ASP A 112 11.07 -3.56 8.87
CA ASP A 112 11.15 -2.55 9.94
C ASP A 112 9.77 -2.27 10.56
N ASN A 113 8.70 -2.39 9.78
CA ASN A 113 7.34 -2.25 10.26
C ASN A 113 6.81 -3.57 10.86
N TRP A 114 7.43 -4.72 10.55
CA TRP A 114 7.09 -6.02 11.13
C TRP A 114 7.25 -6.04 12.66
N LEU A 115 8.28 -5.36 13.18
CA LEU A 115 8.54 -5.27 14.62
C LEU A 115 7.46 -4.47 15.38
N LEU A 116 6.68 -3.64 14.68
CA LEU A 116 5.56 -2.88 15.24
C LEU A 116 4.24 -3.65 15.20
N PHE A 117 4.18 -4.81 14.53
CA PHE A 117 3.02 -5.69 14.62
C PHE A 117 3.02 -6.38 15.98
N PRO A 118 1.95 -6.24 16.80
CA PRO A 118 1.85 -6.98 18.04
C PRO A 118 1.76 -8.47 17.71
N VAL A 119 2.83 -9.20 18.04
CA VAL A 119 2.85 -10.66 18.10
C VAL A 119 1.93 -11.10 19.25
N GLY A 120 0.60 -10.98 19.11
CA GLY A 120 -0.29 -11.29 20.23
C GLY A 120 -1.77 -10.96 20.14
N THR A 121 -2.26 -10.19 19.18
CA THR A 121 -3.71 -9.90 19.08
C THR A 121 -4.28 -10.41 17.77
N LYS A 122 -4.86 -11.61 17.79
CA LYS A 122 -5.71 -12.25 16.75
C LYS A 122 -5.75 -11.51 15.39
N GLN A 123 -4.64 -11.51 14.66
CA GLN A 123 -4.60 -11.27 13.22
C GLN A 123 -4.45 -12.62 12.53
N ARG A 124 -5.46 -13.47 12.73
CA ARG A 124 -5.60 -14.72 11.97
C ARG A 124 -6.68 -14.51 10.94
N ARG A 125 -6.25 -14.09 9.75
CA ARG A 125 -6.87 -14.36 8.44
C ARG A 125 -5.93 -13.76 7.39
N PHE A 126 -4.89 -14.53 7.09
CA PHE A 126 -4.28 -14.58 5.77
C PHE A 126 -4.95 -15.73 5.03
#